data_AF-A0A3M2VTJ3-F1
#
_entry.id   AF-A0A3M2VTJ3-F1
#
_cell.length_a   1.000
_cell.length_b   1.000
_cell.length_c   1.000
_cell.angle_alpha   90.00
_cell.angle_beta   90.00
_cell.angle_gamma   90.00
#
_symmetry.space_group_name_H-M   'P 1'
#
loop_
_entity.id
_entity.type
_entity.pdbx_description
1 polymer ?
#
loop_
_entity_poly.entity_id
_entity_poly.type
_entity_poly.pdbx_seq_one_letter_code
_entity_poly.pdbx_strand_id
1 'polypeptide(L)'
;MSPVMPVWDQGAFAGPLIEHFIRSGHQVTVFDSLSLPAVPDECFSGFAERWADALEPWGVPDVLVGVALGGALAQALAGISFLSVTPALLLLSSPSKADALLDARLGRMADLAEQGHVRQAKRLLDELVLPEGQAHAEQDRFDTETD
;
A
#
# COMPACT_ATOMS: atom_id res chain seq x y z
N MET A 1 19.08 7.78 13.40
CA MET A 1 17.87 7.16 13.98
C MET A 1 17.42 6.10 13.00
N SER A 2 17.37 4.83 13.39
CA SER A 2 16.81 3.78 12.52
C SER A 2 15.28 3.94 12.45
N PRO A 3 14.62 3.55 11.35
CA PRO A 3 13.16 3.58 11.25
C PRO A 3 12.56 2.70 12.36
N VAL A 4 11.57 3.24 13.08
CA VAL A 4 10.75 2.43 13.99
C VAL A 4 9.93 1.49 13.12
N MET A 5 10.17 0.18 13.20
CA MET A 5 9.26 -0.77 12.56
C MET A 5 7.96 -0.83 13.37
N PRO A 6 6.79 -0.69 12.73
CA PRO A 6 5.53 -0.90 13.43
C PRO A 6 5.51 -2.35 13.96
N VAL A 7 5.27 -2.50 15.26
CA VAL A 7 4.98 -3.81 15.86
C VAL A 7 3.60 -4.22 15.40
N TRP A 8 3.43 -5.46 14.96
CA TRP A 8 2.13 -5.99 14.57
C TRP A 8 1.11 -5.87 15.72
N ASP A 9 0.01 -5.17 15.49
CA ASP A 9 -1.01 -4.86 16.49
C ASP A 9 -2.23 -5.80 16.44
N GLN A 10 -2.09 -6.95 15.76
CA GLN A 10 -3.19 -7.90 15.51
C GLN A 10 -4.35 -7.30 14.70
N GLY A 11 -4.07 -6.29 13.87
CA GLY A 11 -5.07 -5.66 13.01
C GLY A 11 -5.99 -4.71 13.77
N ALA A 12 -5.51 -4.09 14.85
CA ALA A 12 -6.33 -3.22 15.71
C ALA A 12 -6.99 -2.08 14.92
N PHE A 13 -6.35 -1.59 13.85
CA PHE A 13 -6.92 -0.61 12.93
C PHE A 13 -8.24 -1.06 12.28
N ALA A 14 -8.44 -2.37 12.07
CA ALA A 14 -9.65 -2.96 11.50
C ALA A 14 -10.61 -3.51 12.58
N GLY A 15 -10.33 -3.26 13.86
CA GLY A 15 -11.08 -3.80 15.00
C GLY A 15 -12.60 -3.72 14.87
N PRO A 16 -13.20 -2.54 14.58
CA PRO A 16 -14.65 -2.42 14.43
C PRO A 16 -15.25 -3.31 13.32
N LEU A 17 -14.50 -3.53 12.24
CA LEU A 17 -14.91 -4.38 11.12
C LEU A 17 -14.78 -5.85 11.48
N ILE A 18 -13.66 -6.24 12.11
CA ILE A 18 -13.43 -7.60 12.60
C ILE A 18 -14.56 -8.01 13.57
N GLU A 19 -14.85 -7.15 14.54
CA GLU A 19 -15.94 -7.36 15.50
C GLU A 19 -17.31 -7.47 14.82
N HIS A 20 -17.55 -6.73 13.74
CA HIS A 20 -18.79 -6.82 12.99
C HIS A 20 -18.95 -8.20 12.35
N PHE A 21 -17.93 -8.70 11.66
CA PHE A 21 -17.97 -10.02 11.02
C PHE A 21 -18.10 -11.16 12.04
N ILE A 22 -17.37 -11.09 13.14
CA ILE A 22 -17.47 -12.07 14.23
C ILE A 22 -18.89 -12.10 14.81
N ARG A 23 -19.49 -10.92 15.09
CA ARG A 23 -20.87 -10.84 15.60
C ARG A 23 -21.91 -11.38 14.63
N SER A 24 -21.63 -11.32 13.34
CA SER A 24 -22.48 -11.90 12.29
C SER A 24 -22.27 -13.41 12.08
N GLY A 25 -21.40 -14.04 12.89
CA GLY A 25 -21.16 -15.49 12.86
C GLY A 25 -20.06 -15.93 11.89
N HIS A 26 -19.29 -15.01 11.33
CA HIS A 26 -18.16 -15.34 10.47
C HIS A 26 -16.91 -15.65 11.28
N GLN A 27 -16.07 -16.54 10.75
CA GLN A 27 -14.70 -16.70 11.22
C GLN A 27 -13.83 -15.65 10.53
N VAL A 28 -12.97 -15.00 11.30
CA VAL A 28 -12.07 -13.96 10.80
C VAL A 28 -10.63 -14.36 11.12
N THR A 29 -9.80 -14.43 10.08
CA THR A 29 -8.35 -14.61 10.19
C THR A 29 -7.67 -13.37 9.64
N VAL A 30 -6.71 -12.84 10.40
CA VAL A 30 -5.98 -11.62 10.02
C VAL A 30 -4.51 -11.97 9.80
N PHE A 31 -3.96 -11.51 8.69
CA PHE A 31 -2.56 -11.66 8.35
C PHE A 31 -1.90 -10.29 8.24
N ASP A 32 -0.71 -10.14 8.84
CA ASP A 32 0.15 -9.01 8.54
C ASP A 32 0.85 -9.28 7.21
N SER A 33 0.61 -8.43 6.22
CA SER A 33 1.24 -8.51 4.89
C SER A 33 2.78 -8.54 4.92
N LEU A 34 3.41 -8.07 6.00
CA LEU A 34 4.86 -8.08 6.19
C LEU A 34 5.38 -9.30 6.97
N SER A 35 4.52 -10.29 7.26
CA SER A 35 4.92 -11.53 7.96
C SER A 35 5.82 -12.43 7.13
N LEU A 36 5.77 -12.31 5.80
CA LEU A 36 6.65 -13.02 4.91
C LEU A 36 8.03 -12.32 4.87
N PRO A 37 9.15 -13.06 4.99
CA PRO A 37 10.48 -12.46 4.88
C PRO A 37 10.67 -11.77 3.54
N ALA A 38 11.15 -10.53 3.56
CA ALA A 38 11.46 -9.77 2.35
C ALA A 38 12.53 -10.49 1.51
N VAL A 39 12.32 -10.52 0.19
CA VAL A 39 13.32 -11.00 -0.78
C VAL A 39 13.88 -9.80 -1.54
N PRO A 40 15.21 -9.63 -1.58
CA PRO A 40 15.83 -8.57 -2.37
C PRO A 40 15.40 -8.66 -3.83
N ASP A 41 15.15 -7.50 -4.44
CA ASP A 41 14.78 -7.35 -5.86
C ASP A 41 13.50 -8.08 -6.29
N GLU A 42 12.68 -8.51 -5.33
CA GLU A 42 11.39 -9.14 -5.62
C GLU A 42 10.39 -8.11 -6.16
N CYS A 43 9.80 -8.43 -7.30
CA CYS A 43 8.69 -7.67 -7.83
C CYS A 43 7.38 -8.01 -7.10
N PHE A 44 6.43 -7.09 -7.13
CA PHE A 44 5.15 -7.25 -6.41
C PHE A 44 4.37 -8.52 -6.79
N SER A 45 4.47 -8.99 -8.04
CA SER A 45 3.82 -10.24 -8.46
C SER A 45 4.43 -11.47 -7.77
N GLY A 46 5.76 -11.53 -7.64
CA GLY A 46 6.43 -12.62 -6.90
C GLY A 46 6.05 -12.62 -5.42
N PHE A 47 5.97 -11.43 -4.82
CA PHE A 47 5.46 -11.26 -3.46
C PHE A 47 4.02 -11.78 -3.30
N ALA A 48 3.14 -11.48 -4.27
CA ALA A 48 1.75 -11.95 -4.26
C ALA A 48 1.63 -13.47 -4.45
N GLU A 49 2.45 -14.07 -5.32
CA GLU A 49 2.50 -15.53 -5.54
C GLU A 49 2.89 -16.26 -4.24
N ARG A 50 3.93 -15.80 -3.55
CA ARG A 50 4.31 -16.40 -2.26
C ARG A 50 3.23 -16.28 -1.20
N TRP A 51 2.48 -15.17 -1.20
CA TRP A 51 1.34 -15.03 -0.31
C TRP A 51 0.21 -15.99 -0.68
N ALA A 52 -0.01 -16.27 -1.97
CA ALA A 52 -0.95 -17.31 -2.38
C ALA A 52 -0.52 -18.67 -1.82
N ASP A 53 0.75 -19.04 -1.96
CA ASP A 53 1.28 -20.30 -1.40
C ASP A 53 1.11 -20.37 0.12
N ALA A 54 1.42 -19.29 0.84
CA ALA A 54 1.28 -19.21 2.29
C ALA A 54 -0.19 -19.32 2.76
N LEU A 55 -1.15 -18.93 1.91
CA LEU A 55 -2.57 -18.96 2.19
C LEU A 55 -3.26 -20.26 1.75
N GLU A 56 -2.61 -21.11 0.96
CA GLU A 56 -3.18 -22.39 0.50
C GLU A 56 -3.79 -23.23 1.63
N PRO A 57 -3.15 -23.39 2.81
CA PRO A 57 -3.71 -24.19 3.91
C PRO A 57 -5.02 -23.64 4.50
N TRP A 58 -5.33 -22.37 4.25
CA TRP A 58 -6.54 -21.70 4.75
C TRP A 58 -7.73 -21.82 3.80
N GLY A 59 -7.51 -22.28 2.57
CA GLY A 59 -8.55 -22.41 1.55
C GLY A 59 -9.12 -21.06 1.09
N VAL A 60 -10.20 -21.13 0.31
CA VAL A 60 -10.86 -19.95 -0.26
C VAL A 60 -11.80 -19.33 0.78
N PRO A 61 -11.64 -18.05 1.16
CA PRO A 61 -12.56 -17.37 2.04
C PRO A 61 -13.84 -16.95 1.30
N ASP A 62 -14.92 -16.70 2.03
CA ASP A 62 -16.13 -16.08 1.46
C ASP A 62 -15.90 -14.59 1.13
N VAL A 63 -15.04 -13.93 1.91
CA VAL A 63 -14.70 -12.52 1.77
C VAL A 63 -13.18 -12.35 1.95
N LEU A 64 -12.52 -11.77 0.97
CA LEU A 64 -11.13 -11.33 1.08
C LEU A 64 -11.11 -9.83 1.38
N VAL A 65 -10.45 -9.44 2.47
CA VAL A 65 -10.34 -8.04 2.90
C VAL A 65 -8.89 -7.60 2.83
N GLY A 66 -8.63 -6.46 2.20
CA GLY A 66 -7.28 -5.89 2.12
C GLY A 66 -7.26 -4.41 2.48
N VAL A 67 -6.30 -4.01 3.31
CA VAL A 67 -6.12 -2.62 3.77
C VAL A 67 -4.72 -2.13 3.44
N ALA A 68 -4.60 -0.90 2.94
CA ALA A 68 -3.31 -0.32 2.50
C ALA A 68 -2.54 -1.30 1.58
N LEU A 69 -1.29 -1.66 1.91
CA LEU A 69 -0.52 -2.66 1.16
C LEU A 69 -1.26 -4.00 1.02
N GLY A 70 -1.90 -4.47 2.10
CA GLY A 70 -2.73 -5.68 2.09
C GLY A 70 -3.89 -5.58 1.10
N GLY A 71 -4.34 -4.36 0.78
CA GLY A 71 -5.30 -4.06 -0.27
C GLY A 71 -4.80 -4.35 -1.68
N ALA A 72 -3.61 -3.85 -2.01
CA ALA A 72 -2.97 -4.18 -3.29
C ALA A 72 -2.71 -5.69 -3.40
N LEU A 73 -2.30 -6.33 -2.29
CA LEU A 73 -2.08 -7.76 -2.23
C LEU A 73 -3.39 -8.54 -2.45
N ALA A 74 -4.47 -8.16 -1.77
CA ALA A 74 -5.79 -8.78 -1.93
C ALA A 74 -6.31 -8.67 -3.39
N GLN A 75 -6.08 -7.53 -4.05
CA GLN A 75 -6.38 -7.38 -5.48
C GLN A 75 -5.57 -8.34 -6.35
N ALA A 76 -4.26 -8.45 -6.10
CA ALA A 76 -3.40 -9.36 -6.86
C ALA A 76 -3.83 -10.82 -6.66
N LEU A 77 -4.04 -11.24 -5.41
CA LEU A 77 -4.49 -12.60 -5.06
C LEU A 77 -5.82 -12.96 -5.73
N ALA A 78 -6.78 -12.04 -5.73
CA ALA A 78 -8.06 -12.21 -6.44
C ALA A 78 -7.90 -12.31 -7.97
N GLY A 79 -6.80 -11.81 -8.53
CA GLY A 79 -6.53 -11.85 -9.97
C GLY A 79 -5.73 -13.07 -10.45
N ILE A 80 -4.89 -13.67 -9.62
CA ILE A 80 -3.84 -14.60 -10.09
C ILE A 80 -3.82 -15.98 -9.42
N SER A 81 -4.61 -16.19 -8.37
CA SER A 81 -4.48 -17.39 -7.51
C SER A 81 -5.77 -18.21 -7.38
N PHE A 82 -5.72 -19.27 -6.59
CA PHE A 82 -6.91 -20.04 -6.17
C PHE A 82 -7.94 -19.15 -5.45
N LEU A 83 -7.54 -17.99 -4.93
CA LEU A 83 -8.45 -17.00 -4.33
C LEU A 83 -9.25 -16.20 -5.37
N SER A 84 -9.02 -16.38 -6.66
CA SER A 84 -9.81 -15.72 -7.73
C SER A 84 -11.28 -16.10 -7.75
N VAL A 85 -11.65 -17.22 -7.13
CA VAL A 85 -13.05 -17.64 -6.94
C VAL A 85 -13.69 -17.07 -5.67
N THR A 86 -12.98 -16.24 -4.91
CA THR A 86 -13.51 -15.59 -3.71
C THR A 86 -14.75 -14.76 -4.07
N PRO A 87 -15.91 -15.00 -3.44
CA PRO A 87 -17.16 -14.31 -3.80
C PRO A 87 -17.15 -12.80 -3.62
N ALA A 88 -16.39 -12.28 -2.65
CA ALA A 88 -16.37 -10.86 -2.33
C ALA A 88 -14.96 -10.34 -1.98
N LEU A 89 -14.63 -9.16 -2.50
CA LEU A 89 -13.39 -8.43 -2.21
C LEU A 89 -13.73 -7.08 -1.58
N LEU A 90 -13.23 -6.81 -0.37
CA LEU A 90 -13.39 -5.54 0.33
C LEU A 90 -12.03 -4.84 0.47
N LEU A 91 -11.94 -3.60 0.00
CA LEU A 91 -10.70 -2.83 -0.06
C LEU A 91 -10.86 -1.54 0.75
N LEU A 92 -9.97 -1.32 1.72
CA LEU A 92 -10.03 -0.17 2.63
C LEU A 92 -8.74 0.64 2.55
N SER A 93 -8.84 1.90 2.11
CA SER A 93 -7.67 2.77 1.93
C SER A 93 -6.53 2.09 1.16
N SER A 94 -6.91 1.29 0.16
CA SER A 94 -6.03 0.42 -0.58
C SER A 94 -5.59 1.12 -1.87
N PRO A 95 -4.29 1.37 -2.09
CA PRO A 95 -3.83 1.82 -3.39
C PRO A 95 -4.21 0.78 -4.43
N SER A 96 -4.91 1.22 -5.48
CA SER A 96 -5.05 0.43 -6.70
C SER A 96 -3.73 0.43 -7.47
N LYS A 97 -3.55 -0.54 -8.37
CA LYS A 97 -2.43 -0.53 -9.33
C LYS A 97 -2.31 0.86 -9.96
N ALA A 98 -1.13 1.48 -9.80
CA ALA A 98 -0.85 2.75 -10.43
C ALA A 98 -0.98 2.59 -11.95
N ASP A 99 -1.69 3.51 -12.60
CA ASP A 99 -1.62 3.59 -14.05
C ASP A 99 -0.21 4.05 -14.48
N ALA A 100 0.11 3.93 -15.76
CA ALA A 100 1.44 4.26 -16.27
C ALA A 100 1.86 5.72 -15.97
N LEU A 101 0.89 6.63 -15.83
CA LEU A 101 1.14 8.03 -15.53
C LEU A 101 1.53 8.22 -14.05
N LEU A 102 0.78 7.62 -13.14
CA LEU A 102 1.07 7.65 -11.72
C LEU A 102 2.39 6.92 -11.43
N ASP A 103 2.63 5.78 -12.06
CA ASP A 103 3.86 4.99 -11.91
C ASP A 103 5.10 5.80 -12.34
N ALA A 104 5.06 6.45 -13.51
CA ALA A 104 6.14 7.31 -13.98
C ALA A 104 6.41 8.52 -13.04
N ARG A 105 5.35 9.10 -12.47
CA ARG A 105 5.46 10.21 -11.50
C ARG A 105 6.09 9.77 -10.19
N LEU A 106 5.65 8.63 -9.65
CA LEU A 106 6.21 8.03 -8.44
C LEU A 106 7.68 7.63 -8.66
N GLY A 107 8.00 7.00 -9.78
CA GLY A 107 9.37 6.61 -10.15
C GLY A 107 10.31 7.80 -10.19
N ARG A 108 9.90 8.92 -10.82
CA ARG A 108 10.71 10.14 -10.87
C ARG A 108 10.98 10.73 -9.48
N MET A 109 10.01 10.66 -8.55
CA MET A 109 10.22 11.10 -7.17
C MET A 109 11.17 10.16 -6.41
N ALA A 110 11.09 8.85 -6.65
CA ALA A 110 11.99 7.86 -6.07
C ALA A 110 13.44 8.09 -6.55
N ASP A 111 13.66 8.27 -7.86
CA ASP A 111 14.97 8.56 -8.44
C ASP A 111 15.62 9.80 -7.80
N LEU A 112 14.84 10.87 -7.62
CA LEU A 112 15.30 12.10 -6.94
C LEU A 112 15.68 11.84 -5.48
N ALA A 113 14.91 11.04 -4.77
CA ALA A 113 15.19 10.70 -3.38
C ALA A 113 16.46 9.85 -3.25
N GLU A 114 16.65 8.86 -4.11
CA GLU A 114 17.84 8.01 -4.15
C GLU A 114 19.12 8.79 -4.45
N GLN A 115 19.03 9.83 -5.28
CA GLN A 115 20.14 10.74 -5.59
C GLN A 115 20.41 11.78 -4.47
N GLY A 116 19.65 11.75 -3.38
CA GLY A 116 19.78 12.69 -2.26
C GLY A 116 19.08 14.05 -2.49
N HIS A 117 18.34 14.20 -3.60
CA HIS A 117 17.62 15.42 -3.95
C HIS A 117 16.23 15.50 -3.28
N VAL A 118 16.18 15.25 -1.96
CA VAL A 118 14.94 15.14 -1.18
C VAL A 118 14.05 16.39 -1.28
N ARG A 119 14.64 17.60 -1.31
CA ARG A 119 13.87 18.85 -1.49
C ARG A 119 13.17 18.94 -2.84
N GLN A 120 13.80 18.44 -3.90
CA GLN A 120 13.21 18.42 -5.24
C GLN A 120 12.13 17.34 -5.35
N ALA A 121 12.35 16.16 -4.76
CA ALA A 121 11.33 15.12 -4.67
C ALA A 121 10.07 15.65 -3.94
N LYS A 122 10.25 16.39 -2.84
CA LYS A 122 9.13 17.03 -2.13
C LYS A 122 8.41 18.07 -2.97
N ARG A 123 9.12 18.98 -3.66
CA ARG A 123 8.48 19.98 -4.52
C ARG A 123 7.66 19.33 -5.63
N LEU A 124 8.20 18.28 -6.26
CA LEU A 124 7.47 17.51 -7.27
C LEU A 124 6.20 16.86 -6.69
N LEU A 125 6.27 16.31 -5.47
CA LEU A 125 5.09 15.80 -4.79
C LEU A 125 4.06 16.93 -4.56
N ASP A 126 4.49 18.06 -4.02
CA ASP A 126 3.62 19.21 -3.74
C ASP A 126 2.90 19.66 -5.02
N GLU A 127 3.59 19.75 -6.16
CA GLU A 127 3.01 20.11 -7.46
C GLU A 127 1.99 19.07 -7.96
N LEU A 128 2.26 17.78 -7.75
CA LEU A 128 1.41 16.69 -8.25
C LEU A 128 0.14 16.47 -7.43
N VAL A 129 0.11 16.92 -6.17
CA VAL A 129 -1.04 16.75 -5.26
C VAL A 129 -1.92 18.00 -5.16
N LEU A 130 -1.62 19.05 -5.93
CA LEU A 130 -2.46 20.25 -5.98
C LEU A 130 -3.88 19.90 -6.47
N PRO A 131 -4.93 20.47 -5.86
CA PRO A 131 -6.28 20.36 -6.39
C PRO A 131 -6.35 20.89 -7.83
N GLU A 132 -7.15 20.25 -8.67
CA GLU A 132 -7.38 20.73 -10.04
C GLU A 132 -7.78 22.21 -10.04
N GLY A 133 -7.03 23.02 -10.79
CA GLY A 133 -7.27 24.46 -10.93
C GLY A 133 -6.49 25.36 -9.97
N GLN A 134 -5.62 24.83 -9.11
CA GLN A 134 -4.70 25.64 -8.31
C GLN A 134 -3.27 25.54 -8.85
N ALA A 135 -2.69 26.67 -9.27
CA ALA A 135 -1.26 26.80 -9.49
C ALA A 135 -0.62 27.37 -8.21
N HIS A 136 0.64 26.99 -7.92
CA HIS A 136 1.39 27.57 -6.81
C HIS A 136 1.40 29.10 -6.94
N ALA A 137 0.84 29.79 -5.94
CA ALA A 137 1.26 31.15 -5.65
C ALA A 137 2.72 31.06 -5.18
N GLU A 138 3.62 31.56 -6.01
CA GLU A 138 5.07 31.56 -5.83
C GLU A 138 5.47 31.89 -4.38
N GLN A 139 6.09 30.93 -3.69
CA GLN A 139 6.83 31.18 -2.46
C GLN A 139 8.32 31.28 -2.79
N ASP A 140 8.65 32.35 -3.52
CA ASP A 140 10.00 32.80 -3.81
C ASP A 140 10.46 33.83 -2.75
N ARG A 141 10.29 33.52 -1.45
CA ARG A 141 10.50 34.48 -0.37
C ARG A 141 11.41 34.06 0.79
N PHE A 142 12.14 32.95 0.70
CA PHE A 142 13.07 32.56 1.78
C PHE A 142 14.40 31.96 1.31
N ASP A 143 15.02 32.53 0.26
CA ASP A 143 16.44 32.26 -0.06
C ASP A 143 17.28 33.55 -0.22
N THR A 144 16.77 34.72 0.19
CA THR A 144 17.56 35.96 0.35
C THR A 144 17.78 36.26 1.82
N GLU A 145 18.56 35.44 2.50
CA GLU A 145 19.40 35.83 3.64
C GLU A 145 20.24 34.63 4.07
N THR A 146 21.47 34.53 3.54
CA THR A 146 22.72 34.48 4.32
C THR A 146 23.88 34.38 3.31
N ASP A 147 24.59 35.50 3.11
CA ASP A 147 25.98 35.53 2.63
C ASP A 147 26.94 34.92 3.67
#